data_AF-A0A9D2G9N4-F1
#
_entry.id   AF-A0A9D2G9N4-F1
#
_cell.length_a   1.000
_cell.length_b   1.000
_cell.length_c   1.000
_cell.angle_alpha   90.00
_cell.angle_beta   90.00
_cell.angle_gamma   90.00
#
_symmetry.space_group_name_H-M   'P 1'
#
loop_
_entity.id
_entity.type
_entity.pdbx_description
1 polymer ?
#
loop_
_entity_poly.entity_id
_entity_poly.type
_entity_poly.pdbx_seq_one_letter_code
_entity_poly.pdbx_strand_id
1 'polypeptide(L)'
;MPSLLKDTGYEKVELDGNVITLPQGMELDLGAVGRGYAGDLAAELVEEEGVTSALLDIGGNVQAVGSRPDGSDWRLGLRNPFGEGNIGVLSVSDCAVVTSGNYERYFVGENGQVYGHIIDPETGHPVDNLRS
;
A
#
# COMPACT_ATOMS: atom_id res chain seq x y z
N MET A 1 -1.77 21.63 14.93
CA MET A 1 -1.23 20.30 14.58
C MET A 1 -0.87 19.46 15.82
N PRO A 2 -0.22 19.96 16.89
CA PRO A 2 0.07 19.12 18.08
C PRO A 2 -1.16 18.53 18.78
N SER A 3 -2.35 19.09 18.53
CA SER A 3 -3.58 18.71 19.19
C SER A 3 -4.16 17.37 18.75
N LEU A 4 -3.80 16.85 17.56
CA LEU A 4 -4.39 15.61 17.03
C LEU A 4 -3.54 14.38 17.36
N LEU A 5 -2.23 14.53 17.62
CA LEU A 5 -1.35 13.40 17.98
C LEU A 5 -1.81 12.66 19.23
N LYS A 6 -2.45 13.36 20.18
CA LYS A 6 -3.04 12.74 21.37
C LYS A 6 -4.14 11.72 21.02
N ASP A 7 -4.77 11.88 19.86
CA ASP A 7 -5.87 11.05 19.35
C ASP A 7 -5.36 9.98 18.35
N THR A 8 -4.03 9.88 18.15
CA THR A 8 -3.37 8.86 17.32
C THR A 8 -2.78 7.74 18.20
N GLY A 9 -2.82 6.48 17.75
CA GLY A 9 -2.16 5.34 18.41
C GLY A 9 -2.97 4.06 18.28
N TYR A 10 -2.40 3.03 17.64
CA TYR A 10 -3.10 1.74 17.41
C TYR A 10 -3.36 0.99 18.72
N GLU A 11 -2.56 1.23 19.75
CA GLU A 11 -2.67 0.65 21.08
C GLU A 11 -3.92 1.09 21.84
N LYS A 12 -4.60 2.14 21.37
CA LYS A 12 -5.85 2.65 21.94
C LYS A 12 -7.09 2.01 21.31
N VAL A 13 -6.91 1.17 20.29
CA VAL A 13 -7.98 0.47 19.58
C VAL A 13 -8.26 -0.84 20.29
N GLU A 14 -9.51 -1.07 20.64
CA GLU A 14 -9.97 -2.33 21.22
C GLU A 14 -10.76 -3.14 20.19
N LEU A 15 -10.50 -4.45 20.14
CA LEU A 15 -11.19 -5.41 19.29
C LEU A 15 -11.78 -6.53 20.15
N ASP A 16 -13.10 -6.65 20.14
CA ASP A 16 -13.85 -7.77 20.75
C ASP A 16 -14.70 -8.46 19.69
N GLY A 17 -14.23 -9.61 19.21
CA GLY A 17 -14.81 -10.31 18.06
C GLY A 17 -14.83 -9.41 16.81
N ASN A 18 -16.03 -9.00 16.38
CA ASN A 18 -16.24 -8.14 15.22
C ASN A 18 -16.61 -6.69 15.61
N VAL A 19 -16.44 -6.33 16.88
CA VAL A 19 -16.72 -4.98 17.38
C VAL A 19 -15.41 -4.25 17.62
N ILE A 20 -15.25 -3.10 16.96
CA ILE A 20 -14.13 -2.18 17.16
C ILE A 20 -14.60 -1.02 18.03
N THR A 21 -13.84 -0.72 19.09
CA THR A 21 -14.08 0.45 19.95
C THR A 21 -12.89 1.41 19.85
N LEU A 22 -13.20 2.70 19.68
CA LEU A 22 -12.23 3.79 19.54
C LEU A 22 -12.50 4.90 20.57
N PRO A 23 -11.46 5.56 21.11
CA PRO A 23 -11.63 6.78 21.88
C PRO A 23 -12.34 7.88 21.08
N GLN A 24 -13.07 8.76 21.78
CA GLN A 24 -13.73 9.89 21.13
C GLN A 24 -12.70 10.80 20.44
N GLY A 25 -12.91 11.08 19.15
CA GLY A 25 -12.04 11.95 18.34
C GLY A 25 -10.98 11.19 17.52
N MET A 26 -10.85 9.87 17.72
CA MET A 26 -10.00 9.02 16.89
C MET A 26 -10.76 8.52 15.65
N GLU A 27 -10.05 8.38 14.53
CA GLU A 27 -10.56 7.80 13.29
C GLU A 27 -9.62 6.68 12.83
N LEU A 28 -10.17 5.70 12.10
CA LEU A 28 -9.39 4.67 11.44
C LEU A 28 -9.25 4.99 9.95
N ASP A 29 -8.03 4.99 9.46
CA ASP A 29 -7.71 5.05 8.04
C ASP A 29 -7.05 3.72 7.61
N LEU A 30 -7.71 3.02 6.68
CA LEU A 30 -7.24 1.75 6.14
C LEU A 30 -6.57 1.92 4.76
N GLY A 31 -6.27 3.14 4.33
CA GLY A 31 -5.73 3.44 3.00
C GLY A 31 -4.40 2.75 2.71
N ALA A 32 -3.60 2.45 3.74
CA ALA A 32 -2.33 1.74 3.61
C ALA A 32 -2.48 0.21 3.42
N VAL A 33 -3.61 -0.38 3.84
CA VAL A 33 -3.81 -1.85 3.85
C VAL A 33 -4.95 -2.32 2.96
N GLY A 34 -5.96 -1.48 2.70
CA GLY A 34 -7.19 -1.88 2.02
C GLY A 34 -6.99 -2.39 0.60
N ARG A 35 -6.03 -1.83 -0.15
CA ARG A 35 -5.69 -2.32 -1.50
C ARG A 35 -5.04 -3.70 -1.47
N GLY A 36 -4.17 -3.96 -0.48
CA GLY A 36 -3.55 -5.28 -0.30
C GLY A 36 -4.62 -6.33 0.01
N TYR A 37 -5.49 -6.05 0.97
CA TYR A 37 -6.60 -6.94 1.32
C TYR A 37 -7.55 -7.23 0.15
N ALA A 38 -7.87 -6.20 -0.66
CA ALA A 38 -8.66 -6.40 -1.88
C ALA A 38 -7.93 -7.29 -2.91
N GLY A 39 -6.60 -7.22 -2.98
CA GLY A 39 -5.77 -8.09 -3.82
C GLY A 39 -5.76 -9.53 -3.38
N ASP A 40 -5.65 -9.76 -2.07
CA ASP A 40 -5.71 -11.10 -1.51
C ASP A 40 -7.07 -11.76 -1.83
N LEU A 41 -8.19 -11.05 -1.58
CA LEU A 41 -9.52 -11.55 -1.90
C LEU A 41 -9.74 -11.78 -3.40
N ALA A 42 -9.17 -10.92 -4.25
CA ALA A 42 -9.28 -11.07 -5.69
C ALA A 42 -8.49 -12.29 -6.20
N ALA A 43 -7.31 -12.56 -5.63
CA ALA A 43 -6.55 -13.77 -5.93
C ALA A 43 -7.28 -15.03 -5.49
N GLU A 44 -7.77 -15.07 -4.25
CA GLU A 44 -8.53 -16.20 -3.71
C GLU A 44 -9.74 -16.52 -4.61
N LEU A 45 -10.51 -15.50 -5.02
CA LEU A 45 -11.67 -15.69 -5.87
C LEU A 45 -11.33 -16.27 -7.25
N VAL A 46 -10.22 -15.85 -7.88
CA VAL A 46 -9.86 -16.43 -9.19
C VAL A 46 -9.28 -17.85 -9.05
N GLU A 47 -8.57 -18.13 -7.96
CA GLU A 47 -8.07 -19.47 -7.64
C GLU A 47 -9.22 -20.45 -7.39
N GLU A 48 -10.26 -20.04 -6.67
CA GLU A 48 -11.48 -20.83 -6.45
C GLU A 48 -12.20 -21.20 -7.76
N GLU A 49 -12.14 -20.32 -8.76
CA GLU A 49 -12.66 -20.57 -10.11
C GLU A 49 -11.71 -21.42 -11.00
N GLY A 50 -10.61 -21.92 -10.42
CA GLY A 50 -9.65 -22.80 -11.09
C GLY A 50 -8.61 -22.08 -11.96
N VAL A 51 -8.47 -20.76 -11.81
CA VAL A 51 -7.41 -20.01 -12.49
C VAL A 51 -6.07 -20.32 -11.81
N THR A 52 -5.10 -20.76 -12.60
CA THR A 52 -3.76 -21.16 -12.12
C THR A 52 -2.64 -20.22 -12.59
N SER A 53 -2.98 -19.20 -13.38
CA SER A 53 -2.04 -18.25 -13.96
C SER A 53 -2.74 -16.91 -14.21
N ALA A 54 -2.57 -15.95 -13.30
CA ALA A 54 -3.09 -14.59 -13.45
C ALA A 54 -2.17 -13.54 -12.85
N LEU A 55 -2.30 -12.31 -13.35
CA LEU A 55 -1.65 -11.13 -12.80
C LEU A 55 -2.69 -10.04 -12.60
N LEU A 56 -2.95 -9.65 -11.36
CA LEU A 56 -3.95 -8.66 -10.99
C LEU A 56 -3.24 -7.36 -10.62
N ASP A 57 -3.67 -6.23 -11.18
CA ASP A 57 -3.16 -4.89 -10.83
C ASP A 57 -4.29 -4.08 -10.18
N ILE A 58 -4.10 -3.73 -8.91
CA ILE A 58 -5.05 -2.99 -8.08
C ILE A 58 -4.44 -1.64 -7.73
N GLY A 59 -4.33 -0.81 -8.77
CA GLY A 59 -3.83 0.56 -8.64
C GLY A 59 -2.37 0.61 -8.20
N GLY A 60 -1.53 -0.21 -8.83
CA GLY A 60 -0.09 -0.32 -8.55
C GLY A 60 0.29 -1.46 -7.60
N ASN A 61 -0.67 -2.03 -6.87
CA ASN A 61 -0.48 -3.25 -6.09
C ASN A 61 -0.69 -4.44 -7.01
N VAL A 62 0.37 -5.22 -7.25
CA VAL A 62 0.31 -6.36 -8.16
C VAL A 62 0.21 -7.66 -7.37
N GLN A 63 -0.76 -8.51 -7.71
CA GLN A 63 -0.93 -9.86 -7.17
C GLN A 63 -0.67 -10.88 -8.27
N ALA A 64 0.33 -11.74 -8.09
CA ALA A 64 0.64 -12.84 -8.99
C ALA A 64 0.03 -14.14 -8.46
N VAL A 65 -0.83 -14.75 -9.28
CA VAL A 65 -1.39 -16.09 -9.06
C VAL A 65 -0.67 -17.04 -10.02
N GLY A 66 0.05 -18.01 -9.47
CA GLY A 66 0.88 -18.95 -10.20
C GLY A 66 2.01 -18.31 -10.99
N SER A 67 2.49 -19.06 -11.98
CA SER A 67 3.47 -18.62 -12.98
C SER A 67 2.75 -18.25 -14.27
N ARG A 68 3.50 -17.72 -15.26
CA ARG A 68 2.99 -17.52 -16.61
C ARG A 68 2.62 -18.87 -17.25
N PRO A 69 1.79 -18.90 -18.32
CA PRO A 69 1.38 -20.14 -18.96
C PRO A 69 2.51 -20.98 -19.54
N ASP A 70 3.68 -20.37 -19.77
CA ASP A 70 4.91 -21.05 -20.22
C ASP A 70 5.75 -21.66 -19.08
N GLY A 71 5.26 -21.54 -17.83
CA GLY A 71 5.94 -21.99 -16.61
C GLY A 71 7.01 -21.04 -16.08
N SER A 72 7.24 -19.90 -16.73
CA SER A 72 8.18 -18.88 -16.25
C SER A 72 7.54 -17.94 -15.22
N ASP A 73 8.36 -17.36 -14.34
CA ASP A 73 7.90 -16.32 -13.42
C ASP A 73 7.38 -15.07 -14.15
N TRP A 74 6.47 -14.36 -13.49
CA TRP A 74 6.02 -13.04 -13.90
C TRP A 74 7.17 -12.04 -13.79
N ARG A 75 7.31 -11.20 -14.82
CA ARG A 75 8.35 -10.15 -14.85
C ARG A 75 7.73 -8.80 -14.57
N LEU A 76 7.97 -8.28 -13.37
CA LEU A 76 7.41 -7.00 -12.91
C LEU A 76 8.48 -5.91 -12.91
N GLY A 77 8.22 -4.81 -13.61
CA GLY A 77 9.11 -3.66 -13.64
C GLY A 77 9.04 -2.87 -12.34
N LEU A 78 10.18 -2.60 -11.72
CA LEU A 78 10.29 -1.67 -10.60
C LEU A 78 10.49 -0.26 -11.16
N ARG A 79 9.52 0.63 -10.94
CA ARG A 79 9.61 2.02 -11.40
C ARG A 79 10.80 2.73 -10.77
N ASN A 80 11.52 3.53 -11.56
CA ASN A 80 12.58 4.37 -11.04
C ASN A 80 11.99 5.55 -10.25
N PRO A 81 12.27 5.70 -8.95
CA PRO A 81 11.75 6.82 -8.17
C PRO A 81 12.44 8.16 -8.48
N PHE A 82 13.52 8.15 -9.28
CA PHE A 82 14.31 9.33 -9.63
C PHE A 82 14.06 9.85 -11.06
N GLY A 83 13.16 9.24 -11.83
CA GLY A 83 12.93 9.66 -13.21
C GLY A 83 12.04 8.72 -14.00
N GLU A 84 12.23 8.71 -15.31
CA GLU A 84 11.48 7.84 -16.21
C GLU A 84 12.02 6.41 -16.23
N GLY A 85 11.15 5.48 -16.59
CA GLY A 85 11.48 4.06 -16.78
C GLY A 85 11.55 3.24 -15.50
N ASN A 86 12.13 2.05 -15.64
CA ASN A 86 12.27 1.07 -14.57
C ASN A 86 13.73 1.00 -14.08
N ILE A 87 13.93 0.92 -12.77
CA ILE A 87 15.24 0.69 -12.15
C ILE A 87 15.62 -0.79 -12.12
N GLY A 88 14.64 -1.69 -12.25
CA GLY A 88 14.87 -3.12 -12.23
C GLY A 88 13.65 -3.93 -12.65
N VAL A 89 13.80 -5.25 -12.65
CA VAL A 89 12.72 -6.21 -12.90
C VAL A 89 12.77 -7.30 -11.84
N LEU A 90 11.65 -7.54 -11.17
CA LEU A 90 11.46 -8.70 -10.30
C LEU A 90 10.90 -9.86 -11.12
N SER A 91 11.37 -11.08 -10.82
CA SER A 91 10.77 -12.31 -11.31
C SER A 91 10.04 -12.95 -10.13
N VAL A 92 8.72 -13.11 -10.25
CA VAL A 92 7.86 -13.56 -9.15
C VAL A 92 6.79 -14.55 -9.60
N SER A 93 6.38 -15.40 -8.66
CA SER A 93 5.23 -16.29 -8.74
C SER A 93 4.59 -16.38 -7.35
N ASP A 94 3.28 -16.57 -7.31
CA ASP A 94 2.49 -16.75 -6.07
C ASP A 94 2.79 -15.71 -4.98
N CYS A 95 2.83 -14.42 -5.34
CA CYS A 95 3.10 -13.35 -4.38
C CYS A 95 2.52 -11.99 -4.77
N ALA A 96 2.46 -11.10 -3.78
CA ALA A 96 2.13 -9.70 -3.97
C ALA A 96 3.40 -8.84 -4.12
N VAL A 97 3.37 -7.84 -4.99
CA VAL A 97 4.38 -6.80 -5.10
C VAL A 97 3.70 -5.44 -4.97
N VAL A 98 4.10 -4.70 -3.93
CA VAL A 98 3.51 -3.41 -3.54
C VAL A 98 4.64 -2.41 -3.28
N THR A 99 4.47 -1.17 -3.77
CA THR A 99 5.42 -0.07 -3.55
C THR A 99 4.73 1.11 -2.88
N SER A 100 5.45 1.93 -2.11
CA SER A 100 4.86 3.08 -1.39
C SER A 100 5.76 4.30 -1.48
N GLY A 101 5.38 5.29 -2.28
CA GLY A 101 6.19 6.49 -2.48
C GLY A 101 5.39 7.78 -2.31
N ASN A 102 6.04 8.81 -1.74
CA ASN A 102 5.46 10.15 -1.64
C ASN A 102 5.37 10.87 -3.00
N TYR A 103 5.89 10.28 -4.08
CA TYR A 103 5.74 10.82 -5.44
C TYR A 103 4.37 10.51 -6.08
N GLU A 104 3.59 9.59 -5.51
CA GLU A 104 2.28 9.22 -6.08
C GLU A 104 1.17 10.18 -5.66
N ARG A 105 1.17 10.62 -4.40
CA ARG A 105 0.19 11.55 -3.85
C ARG A 105 0.90 12.54 -2.91
N TYR A 106 0.87 13.81 -3.31
CA TYR A 106 1.43 14.92 -2.56
C TYR A 106 0.73 16.23 -2.93
N PHE A 107 0.93 17.28 -2.12
CA PHE A 107 0.61 18.66 -2.48
C PHE A 107 1.80 19.59 -2.17
N VAL A 108 1.81 20.78 -2.76
CA VAL A 108 2.81 21.82 -2.47
C VAL A 108 2.17 22.87 -1.58
N GLY A 109 2.74 23.09 -0.40
CA GLY A 109 2.26 24.14 0.51
C GLY A 109 2.65 25.54 0.04
N GLU A 110 2.06 26.56 0.66
CA GLU A 110 2.34 27.98 0.33
C GLU A 110 3.81 28.37 0.53
N ASN A 111 4.53 27.64 1.38
CA ASN A 111 5.96 27.78 1.61
C ASN A 111 6.84 27.10 0.53
N GLY A 112 6.24 26.49 -0.49
CA GLY A 112 6.94 25.75 -1.55
C GLY A 112 7.42 24.36 -1.15
N GLN A 113 7.10 23.86 0.05
CA GLN A 113 7.46 22.51 0.49
C GLN A 113 6.48 21.47 -0.07
N VAL A 114 7.00 20.28 -0.37
CA VAL A 114 6.20 19.12 -0.82
C VAL A 114 5.76 18.32 0.40
N TYR A 115 4.45 18.10 0.52
CA TYR A 115 3.84 17.32 1.58
C TYR A 115 3.28 16.03 1.01
N GLY A 116 3.92 14.90 1.34
CA GLY A 116 3.47 13.56 1.00
C GLY A 116 2.28 13.10 1.84
N HIS A 117 1.65 12.00 1.44
CA HIS A 117 0.49 11.42 2.13
C HIS A 117 0.87 10.36 3.18
N ILE A 118 2.13 9.92 3.22
CA ILE A 118 2.62 8.99 4.24
C ILE A 118 3.11 9.81 5.42
N ILE A 119 2.43 9.64 6.56
CA ILE A 119 2.61 10.45 7.77
C ILE A 119 3.43 9.67 8.79
N ASP A 120 4.42 10.33 9.37
CA ASP A 120 5.13 9.84 10.56
C ASP A 120 4.20 10.00 11.78
N PRO A 121 3.77 8.91 12.44
CA PRO A 121 2.85 8.98 13.57
C PRO A 121 3.46 9.64 14.81
N GLU A 122 4.79 9.73 14.94
CA GLU A 122 5.44 10.39 16.07
C GLU A 122 5.39 11.92 15.94
N THR A 123 5.53 12.42 14.71
CA THR A 123 5.59 13.87 14.44
C THR A 123 4.28 14.45 13.94
N GLY A 124 3.40 13.63 13.35
CA GLY A 124 2.16 14.05 12.71
C GLY A 124 2.38 14.79 11.39
N HIS A 125 3.58 14.70 10.83
CA HIS A 125 3.98 15.34 9.58
C HIS A 125 4.32 14.27 8.53
N PRO A 126 4.28 14.61 7.23
CA PRO A 126 4.73 13.69 6.19
C PRO A 126 6.18 13.24 6.43
N VAL A 127 6.46 11.98 6.12
CA VAL A 127 7.82 11.43 6.20
C VAL A 127 8.72 12.14 5.20
N ASP A 128 9.84 12.69 5.67
CA ASP A 128 10.84 13.32 4.83
C ASP A 128 11.59 12.28 3.97
N ASN A 129 11.91 12.65 2.73
CA ASN A 129 12.76 11.88 1.82
C ASN A 129 12.27 10.45 1.46
N LEU A 130 11.01 10.10 1.69
CA LEU A 130 10.45 8.82 1.24
C LEU A 130 10.18 8.82 -0.27
N ARG A 131 10.82 7.92 -1.02
CA ARG A 131 10.80 7.95 -2.49
C ARG A 131 10.30 6.68 -3.16
N SER A 132 10.10 5.57 -2.45
CA SER A 132 9.49 4.31 -2.94
C SER A 132 9.40 3.27 -1.84
#